data_AF-A0AA52FGX0-F1
#
_entry.id   AF-A0AA52FGX0-F1
#
_cell.length_a   1.000
_cell.length_b   1.000
_cell.length_c   1.000
_cell.angle_alpha   90.00
_cell.angle_beta   90.00
_cell.angle_gamma   90.00
#
_symmetry.space_group_name_H-M   'P 1'
#
loop_
_entity.id
_entity.type
_entity.pdbx_description
1 polymer ?
#
loop_
_entity_poly.entity_id
_entity_poly.type
_entity_poly.pdbx_seq_one_letter_code
_entity_poly.pdbx_strand_id
1 'polypeptide(L)'
;MTTRRALDSRGRRRSGPVHAATRRRRAPLWGGLAALAFLGAAGFAVAGGSTSGAGKGHAGARSESGGHAAAGPGSTEPTHGSRPPSPDRSTSSSPRPKTSSTPEIPRTGPGTFTVAAGGSAKAGSGKVLRYRVEVEDGLDLSTADVARQVDRILADPRGWTADGHSAFQRVSSGATDFAVRVATPGTVDKICKQHGLDTLGRYNCSAEHDVMVNLERWLLATPVYAKDVTAYRALIINHEVGHFLHHGHVGCPGPGQPAPVMMQQIKGMHGCVPNVWPYDEKGRYLTGPAVP
;
A
#
# COMPACT_ATOMS: atom_id res chain seq x y z
N MET A 1 64.80 40.66 -55.18
CA MET A 1 64.13 41.88 -54.66
C MET A 1 63.48 41.51 -53.31
N THR A 2 64.25 41.67 -52.22
CA THR A 2 64.06 42.63 -51.10
C THR A 2 62.91 42.24 -50.15
N THR A 3 63.08 41.41 -49.10
CA THR A 3 63.75 41.50 -47.76
C THR A 3 62.98 42.20 -46.62
N ARG A 4 63.19 41.66 -45.40
CA ARG A 4 62.89 42.08 -43.98
C ARG A 4 61.63 41.42 -43.36
N ARG A 5 61.64 40.52 -42.34
CA ARG A 5 62.29 40.42 -40.97
C ARG A 5 62.10 41.69 -40.14
N ALA A 6 61.75 41.74 -38.85
CA ALA A 6 61.44 40.84 -37.72
C ALA A 6 60.67 41.72 -36.68
N LEU A 7 60.07 41.24 -35.59
CA LEU A 7 60.72 41.11 -34.28
C LEU A 7 59.75 40.57 -33.21
N ASP A 8 60.36 39.79 -32.32
CA ASP A 8 59.90 39.20 -31.06
C ASP A 8 59.83 40.25 -29.94
N SER A 9 58.96 40.09 -28.94
CA SER A 9 59.16 40.69 -27.62
C SER A 9 58.42 39.95 -26.50
N ARG A 10 59.22 39.34 -25.62
CA ARG A 10 58.86 38.76 -24.32
C ARG A 10 58.84 39.82 -23.21
N GLY A 11 58.08 39.53 -22.15
CA GLY A 11 58.21 40.12 -20.80
C GLY A 11 56.90 40.74 -20.33
N ARG A 12 56.36 40.48 -19.13
CA ARG A 12 57.05 40.46 -17.83
C ARG A 12 56.14 39.85 -16.74
N ARG A 13 56.76 39.14 -15.79
CA ARG A 13 56.18 38.65 -14.52
C ARG A 13 55.89 39.80 -13.53
N ARG A 14 54.92 39.60 -12.63
CA ARG A 14 54.87 40.03 -11.19
C ARG A 14 53.64 39.33 -10.55
N SER A 15 53.80 38.31 -9.70
CA SER A 15 54.15 38.31 -8.25
C SER A 15 53.05 38.92 -7.36
N GLY A 16 52.49 38.09 -6.44
CA GLY A 16 51.34 38.35 -5.54
C GLY A 16 51.56 39.34 -4.38
N PRO A 17 50.61 39.44 -3.41
CA PRO A 17 50.56 38.58 -2.20
C PRO A 17 49.13 38.01 -1.94
N VAL A 18 48.88 36.84 -1.32
CA VAL A 18 49.18 36.30 0.03
C VAL A 18 48.33 36.90 1.18
N HIS A 19 47.50 36.01 1.75
CA HIS A 19 46.83 35.97 3.06
C HIS A 19 45.80 37.04 3.46
N ALA A 20 44.56 36.57 3.69
CA ALA A 20 43.87 36.82 4.95
C ALA A 20 42.90 35.67 5.25
N ALA A 21 43.33 34.76 6.12
CA ALA A 21 42.44 33.89 6.86
C ALA A 21 41.77 34.70 7.97
N THR A 22 40.45 34.67 8.07
CA THR A 22 39.71 35.21 9.22
C THR A 22 38.76 34.16 9.81
N ARG A 23 39.34 33.45 10.78
CA ARG A 23 38.84 33.29 12.14
C ARG A 23 37.50 32.56 12.33
N ARG A 24 37.62 31.24 12.58
CA ARG A 24 36.76 30.51 13.52
C ARG A 24 36.51 31.34 14.78
N ARG A 25 35.24 31.52 15.17
CA ARG A 25 34.87 31.78 16.56
C ARG A 25 34.05 30.61 17.06
N ARG A 26 34.62 29.89 18.04
CA ARG A 26 33.94 28.92 18.90
C ARG A 26 33.50 29.61 20.19
N ALA A 27 32.45 29.04 20.77
CA ALA A 27 32.03 29.06 22.19
C ALA A 27 31.10 30.21 22.65
N PRO A 28 30.25 30.00 23.68
CA PRO A 28 30.27 28.89 24.65
C PRO A 28 28.96 28.09 24.83
N LEU A 29 29.15 26.87 25.33
CA LEU A 29 28.15 26.03 25.99
C LEU A 29 27.92 26.58 27.40
N TRP A 30 26.68 26.96 27.71
CA TRP A 30 26.11 26.95 29.07
C TRP A 30 25.13 25.76 29.06
N GLY A 31 25.22 24.74 29.90
CA GLY A 31 25.40 24.80 31.35
C GLY A 31 24.03 24.95 32.00
N GLY A 32 23.28 23.85 32.17
CA GLY A 32 21.94 23.88 32.75
C GLY A 32 21.36 22.49 33.01
N LEU A 33 21.81 21.85 34.08
CA LEU A 33 21.14 20.73 34.73
C LEU A 33 19.86 21.23 35.40
N ALA A 34 18.71 20.62 35.10
CA ALA A 34 17.54 20.65 35.97
C ALA A 34 16.81 19.31 35.86
N ALA A 35 17.13 18.40 36.78
CA ALA A 35 16.34 17.23 37.07
C ALA A 35 15.13 17.66 37.92
N LEU A 36 13.93 17.39 37.44
CA LEU A 36 12.72 17.45 38.27
C LEU A 36 12.08 16.05 38.24
N ALA A 37 12.35 15.30 39.31
CA ALA A 37 11.64 14.09 39.65
C ALA A 37 10.28 14.48 40.24
N PHE A 38 9.19 14.10 39.56
CA PHE A 38 7.87 14.06 40.18
C PHE A 38 7.50 12.60 40.45
N LEU A 39 7.63 12.22 41.72
CA LEU A 39 6.98 11.07 42.31
C LEU A 39 5.53 11.46 42.62
N GLY A 40 4.58 10.72 42.06
CA GLY A 40 3.16 10.85 42.35
C GLY A 40 2.48 9.50 42.19
N ALA A 41 2.59 8.66 43.22
CA ALA A 41 1.79 7.46 43.36
C ALA A 41 0.38 7.87 43.83
N ALA A 42 -0.64 7.55 43.03
CA ALA A 42 -2.02 7.55 43.48
C ALA A 42 -2.60 6.16 43.18
N GLY A 43 -2.64 5.33 44.23
CA GLY A 43 -3.37 4.07 44.21
C GLY A 43 -4.86 4.35 44.26
N PHE A 44 -5.61 3.81 43.30
CA PHE A 44 -7.05 3.63 43.43
C PHE A 44 -7.32 2.15 43.71
N ALA A 45 -7.77 1.88 44.93
CA ALA A 45 -8.38 0.62 45.30
C ALA A 45 -9.77 0.55 44.68
N VAL A 46 -10.02 -0.44 43.82
CA VAL A 46 -11.37 -0.85 43.45
C VAL A 46 -11.73 -2.04 44.32
N ALA A 47 -12.51 -1.77 45.36
CA ALA A 47 -13.27 -2.76 46.09
C ALA A 47 -14.74 -2.63 45.68
N GLY A 48 -15.37 -3.77 45.35
CA GLY A 48 -16.77 -3.89 44.98
C GLY A 48 -16.88 -4.86 43.81
N GLY A 49 -17.41 -6.06 43.93
CA GLY A 49 -18.34 -6.60 44.91
C GLY A 49 -19.23 -7.54 44.10
N SER A 50 -18.93 -8.84 44.15
CA SER A 50 -19.76 -9.85 43.51
C SER A 50 -21.10 -9.95 44.23
N THR A 51 -22.19 -9.68 43.52
CA THR A 51 -23.52 -10.16 43.91
C THR A 51 -24.13 -10.91 42.74
N SER A 52 -24.03 -12.23 42.81
CA SER A 52 -24.88 -13.16 42.08
C SER A 52 -26.33 -12.96 42.53
N GLY A 53 -27.18 -12.47 41.63
CA GLY A 53 -28.62 -12.37 41.83
C GLY A 53 -29.34 -13.24 40.80
N ALA A 54 -29.53 -14.52 41.13
CA ALA A 54 -30.41 -15.41 40.39
C ALA A 54 -31.87 -15.11 40.76
N GLY A 55 -32.58 -14.40 39.88
CA GLY A 55 -34.01 -14.14 39.99
C GLY A 55 -34.79 -14.92 38.94
N LYS A 56 -35.59 -15.89 39.41
CA LYS A 56 -36.57 -16.63 38.60
C LYS A 56 -37.72 -15.73 38.16
N GLY A 57 -38.17 -15.96 36.92
CA GLY A 57 -39.59 -15.95 36.54
C GLY A 57 -40.02 -14.83 35.60
N HIS A 58 -40.43 -15.20 34.38
CA HIS A 58 -41.85 -15.20 34.01
C HIS A 58 -42.06 -15.96 32.69
N ALA A 59 -43.03 -16.87 32.74
CA ALA A 59 -43.58 -17.57 31.60
C ALA A 59 -44.61 -16.67 30.89
N GLY A 60 -44.75 -16.85 29.57
CA GLY A 60 -45.95 -16.47 28.84
C GLY A 60 -45.71 -15.92 27.44
N ALA A 61 -45.74 -16.79 26.43
CA ALA A 61 -46.47 -16.57 25.17
C ALA A 61 -46.43 -17.83 24.30
N ARG A 62 -47.61 -18.36 23.97
CA ARG A 62 -47.88 -19.41 22.98
C ARG A 62 -48.06 -18.79 21.58
N SER A 63 -47.68 -19.53 20.55
CA SER A 63 -48.41 -19.77 19.28
C SER A 63 -47.57 -20.74 18.45
N GLU A 64 -47.87 -22.04 18.45
CA GLU A 64 -48.74 -22.76 17.49
C GLU A 64 -48.25 -22.75 16.03
N SER A 65 -47.84 -23.93 15.56
CA SER A 65 -47.90 -24.35 14.16
C SER A 65 -48.04 -25.88 14.14
N GLY A 66 -49.28 -26.36 14.10
CA GLY A 66 -49.60 -27.75 13.79
C GLY A 66 -49.56 -27.98 12.28
N GLY A 67 -48.77 -28.96 11.84
CA GLY A 67 -48.90 -29.54 10.50
C GLY A 67 -49.90 -30.68 10.52
N HIS A 68 -50.63 -30.91 9.43
CA HIS A 68 -51.31 -32.18 9.14
C HIS A 68 -51.12 -32.53 7.65
N ALA A 69 -50.88 -33.82 7.44
CA ALA A 69 -50.53 -34.48 6.17
C ALA A 69 -51.70 -35.32 5.64
N ALA A 70 -51.40 -36.07 4.57
CA ALA A 70 -52.07 -37.26 4.01
C ALA A 70 -53.15 -36.98 2.94
N ALA A 71 -53.37 -37.82 1.91
CA ALA A 71 -52.71 -38.98 1.31
C ALA A 71 -53.50 -39.37 0.04
N GLY A 72 -52.93 -40.20 -0.84
CA GLY A 72 -53.66 -40.88 -1.92
C GLY A 72 -52.78 -41.81 -2.77
N PRO A 73 -53.06 -43.14 -2.85
CA PRO A 73 -52.15 -44.15 -3.39
C PRO A 73 -52.56 -44.74 -4.76
N GLY A 74 -51.68 -45.56 -5.36
CA GLY A 74 -52.02 -46.48 -6.45
C GLY A 74 -50.81 -47.28 -6.97
N SER A 75 -50.80 -48.59 -6.76
CA SER A 75 -49.80 -49.57 -7.23
C SER A 75 -50.37 -50.42 -8.38
N THR A 76 -49.52 -50.86 -9.33
CA THR A 76 -49.46 -52.23 -9.92
C THR A 76 -48.27 -52.37 -10.90
N GLU A 77 -47.51 -53.47 -10.78
CA GLU A 77 -46.53 -54.07 -11.73
C GLU A 77 -47.23 -55.21 -12.53
N PRO A 78 -46.59 -56.10 -13.36
CA PRO A 78 -45.30 -56.12 -14.08
C PRO A 78 -45.42 -56.58 -15.57
N THR A 79 -44.31 -56.75 -16.33
CA THR A 79 -43.99 -57.94 -17.20
C THR A 79 -42.81 -57.73 -18.20
N HIS A 80 -41.85 -58.66 -18.11
CA HIS A 80 -40.84 -59.23 -19.05
C HIS A 80 -40.42 -58.59 -20.40
N GLY A 81 -39.10 -58.63 -20.67
CA GLY A 81 -38.52 -58.63 -22.04
C GLY A 81 -36.98 -58.53 -22.09
N SER A 82 -36.33 -59.54 -22.68
CA SER A 82 -34.91 -59.92 -22.61
C SER A 82 -33.87 -59.13 -23.47
N ARG A 83 -32.57 -59.38 -23.16
CA ARG A 83 -31.33 -59.49 -24.03
C ARG A 83 -30.17 -58.44 -23.83
N PRO A 84 -28.89 -58.74 -24.22
CA PRO A 84 -27.78 -58.99 -23.27
C PRO A 84 -26.50 -58.13 -23.59
N PRO A 85 -25.26 -58.40 -23.10
CA PRO A 85 -24.34 -57.38 -22.56
C PRO A 85 -23.34 -56.78 -23.56
N SER A 86 -22.71 -55.66 -23.19
CA SER A 86 -21.46 -55.16 -23.82
C SER A 86 -20.68 -54.25 -22.86
N PRO A 87 -19.35 -54.18 -23.02
CA PRO A 87 -18.40 -54.35 -21.93
C PRO A 87 -17.95 -53.04 -21.26
N ASP A 88 -17.35 -53.21 -20.09
CA ASP A 88 -16.68 -52.23 -19.24
C ASP A 88 -16.04 -51.06 -20.00
N ARG A 89 -16.60 -49.86 -19.82
CA ARG A 89 -15.82 -48.64 -19.89
C ARG A 89 -15.40 -48.26 -18.49
N SER A 90 -14.23 -48.75 -18.08
CA SER A 90 -13.47 -48.18 -16.98
C SER A 90 -13.38 -46.67 -17.18
N THR A 91 -14.11 -45.93 -16.34
CA THR A 91 -13.98 -44.49 -16.18
C THR A 91 -12.57 -44.21 -15.68
N SER A 92 -11.66 -43.91 -16.60
CA SER A 92 -10.36 -43.32 -16.28
C SER A 92 -10.63 -41.89 -15.82
N SER A 93 -10.83 -41.72 -14.51
CA SER A 93 -10.86 -40.44 -13.84
C SER A 93 -9.44 -39.86 -13.82
N SER A 94 -9.06 -39.22 -14.93
CA SER A 94 -7.83 -38.44 -15.02
C SER A 94 -7.87 -37.33 -13.96
N PRO A 95 -6.92 -37.26 -13.01
CA PRO A 95 -6.90 -36.19 -12.03
C PRO A 95 -6.57 -34.89 -12.74
N ARG A 96 -7.54 -33.97 -12.83
CA ARG A 96 -7.27 -32.59 -13.22
C ARG A 96 -6.47 -31.94 -12.08
N PRO A 97 -5.24 -31.43 -12.31
CA PRO A 97 -4.50 -30.77 -11.25
C PRO A 97 -5.29 -29.53 -10.81
N LYS A 98 -5.73 -29.51 -9.57
CA LYS A 98 -6.16 -28.29 -8.90
C LYS A 98 -4.90 -27.53 -8.49
N THR A 99 -4.30 -26.77 -9.39
CA THR A 99 -3.23 -25.83 -9.04
C THR A 99 -3.85 -24.61 -8.36
N SER A 100 -4.22 -24.78 -7.10
CA SER A 100 -4.37 -23.68 -6.15
C SER A 100 -3.04 -23.54 -5.41
N SER A 101 -1.96 -23.20 -6.12
CA SER A 101 -0.68 -22.87 -5.49
C SER A 101 -0.75 -21.41 -5.05
N THR A 102 -0.83 -21.16 -3.74
CA THR A 102 -0.55 -19.85 -3.16
C THR A 102 0.80 -19.37 -3.69
N PRO A 103 0.93 -18.11 -4.16
CA PRO A 103 2.20 -17.59 -4.66
C PRO A 103 3.29 -17.76 -3.60
N GLU A 104 4.44 -18.33 -3.99
CA GLU A 104 5.62 -18.32 -3.15
C GLU A 104 6.18 -16.89 -3.12
N ILE A 105 6.37 -16.34 -1.91
CA ILE A 105 6.79 -14.95 -1.73
C ILE A 105 8.20 -14.95 -1.16
N PRO A 106 9.23 -14.61 -1.96
CA PRO A 106 10.59 -14.51 -1.46
C PRO A 106 10.66 -13.42 -0.39
N ARG A 107 11.28 -13.74 0.75
CA ARG A 107 11.43 -12.80 1.87
C ARG A 107 12.46 -11.72 1.60
N THR A 108 13.44 -12.00 0.73
CA THR A 108 14.54 -11.11 0.38
C THR A 108 14.82 -11.20 -1.12
N GLY A 109 15.32 -10.10 -1.70
CA GLY A 109 15.73 -10.02 -3.09
C GLY A 109 17.07 -9.26 -3.23
N PRO A 110 17.54 -9.08 -4.47
CA PRO A 110 18.83 -8.45 -4.75
C PRO A 110 18.86 -6.95 -4.45
N GLY A 111 17.71 -6.28 -4.33
CA GLY A 111 17.61 -4.83 -4.19
C GLY A 111 17.97 -4.06 -5.47
N THR A 112 18.05 -4.75 -6.60
CA THR A 112 18.17 -4.16 -7.94
C THR A 112 16.82 -4.20 -8.66
N PHE A 113 16.60 -3.29 -9.61
CA PHE A 113 15.28 -3.03 -10.15
C PHE A 113 15.28 -2.90 -11.67
N THR A 114 14.25 -3.47 -12.30
CA THR A 114 13.93 -3.26 -13.71
C THR A 114 12.85 -2.19 -13.84
N VAL A 115 13.13 -1.15 -14.64
CA VAL A 115 12.19 -0.07 -14.97
C VAL A 115 11.20 -0.54 -16.04
N ALA A 116 9.91 -0.30 -15.82
CA ALA A 116 8.88 -0.55 -16.82
C ALA A 116 9.05 0.39 -18.04
N ALA A 117 9.11 -0.20 -19.23
CA ALA A 117 9.27 0.54 -20.47
C ALA A 117 8.06 1.43 -20.82
N GLY A 118 8.28 2.39 -21.72
CA GLY A 118 7.26 3.30 -22.24
C GLY A 118 6.83 4.37 -21.24
N GLY A 119 5.64 4.92 -21.45
CA GLY A 119 5.09 5.97 -20.58
C GLY A 119 3.58 6.02 -20.66
N SER A 120 3.00 7.00 -19.96
CA SER A 120 1.57 7.27 -20.00
C SER A 120 1.29 8.68 -20.55
N ALA A 121 0.07 8.88 -21.03
CA ALA A 121 -0.44 10.23 -21.21
C ALA A 121 -0.52 10.93 -19.85
N LYS A 122 -0.42 12.26 -19.86
CA LYS A 122 -0.64 13.07 -18.65
C LYS A 122 -2.07 12.85 -18.17
N ALA A 123 -2.24 12.41 -16.92
CA ALA A 123 -3.52 12.33 -16.24
C ALA A 123 -3.69 13.52 -15.28
N GLY A 124 -4.85 14.17 -15.31
CA GLY A 124 -5.15 15.33 -14.46
C GLY A 124 -4.64 16.68 -14.98
N SER A 125 -4.83 17.71 -14.15
CA SER A 125 -4.38 19.09 -14.35
C SER A 125 -3.46 19.53 -13.20
N GLY A 126 -2.84 20.71 -13.33
CA GLY A 126 -1.94 21.23 -12.30
C GLY A 126 -0.48 20.82 -12.51
N LYS A 127 0.28 20.70 -11.41
CA LYS A 127 1.71 20.39 -11.46
C LYS A 127 1.92 18.97 -11.98
N VAL A 128 2.65 18.82 -13.08
CA VAL A 128 3.00 17.49 -13.61
C VAL A 128 4.10 16.87 -12.75
N LEU A 129 3.77 15.74 -12.14
CA LEU A 129 4.66 14.87 -11.40
C LEU A 129 4.99 13.68 -12.29
N ARG A 130 6.26 13.60 -12.69
CA ARG A 130 6.78 12.50 -13.49
C ARG A 130 7.17 11.36 -12.58
N TYR A 131 6.68 10.16 -12.88
CA TYR A 131 7.05 8.97 -12.13
C TYR A 131 7.53 7.87 -13.04
N ARG A 132 8.20 6.90 -12.44
CA ARG A 132 8.49 5.61 -13.09
C ARG A 132 8.00 4.48 -12.21
N VAL A 133 7.83 3.32 -12.85
CA VAL A 133 7.43 2.09 -12.16
C VAL A 133 8.56 1.10 -12.30
N GLU A 134 8.93 0.51 -11.17
CA GLU A 134 10.02 -0.44 -11.08
C GLU A 134 9.57 -1.71 -10.35
N VAL A 135 10.15 -2.85 -10.73
CA VAL A 135 9.97 -4.12 -10.05
C VAL A 135 11.34 -4.66 -9.70
N GLU A 136 11.50 -5.16 -8.48
CA GLU A 136 12.73 -5.80 -8.05
C GLU A 136 13.07 -7.00 -8.94
N ASP A 137 14.35 -7.13 -9.29
CA ASP A 137 14.81 -8.21 -10.17
C ASP A 137 14.63 -9.59 -9.50
N GLY A 138 14.23 -10.58 -10.30
CA GLY A 138 13.97 -11.94 -9.84
C GLY A 138 12.55 -12.21 -9.33
N LEU A 139 11.67 -11.21 -9.35
CA LEU A 139 10.25 -11.40 -9.07
C LEU A 139 9.49 -11.91 -10.30
N ASP A 140 8.57 -12.85 -10.10
CA ASP A 140 7.62 -13.30 -11.13
C ASP A 140 6.48 -12.28 -11.30
N LEU A 141 6.84 -11.06 -11.69
CA LEU A 141 5.94 -9.95 -11.95
C LEU A 141 6.28 -9.28 -13.28
N SER A 142 5.28 -9.12 -14.14
CA SER A 142 5.41 -8.30 -15.35
C SER A 142 5.51 -6.82 -14.98
N THR A 143 6.65 -6.19 -15.26
CA THR A 143 6.85 -4.73 -15.08
C THR A 143 5.81 -3.92 -15.86
N ALA A 144 5.44 -4.37 -17.06
CA ALA A 144 4.40 -3.75 -17.87
C ALA A 144 3.02 -3.84 -17.19
N ASP A 145 2.70 -4.94 -16.50
CA ASP A 145 1.41 -5.15 -15.84
C ASP A 145 1.31 -4.35 -14.55
N VAL A 146 2.41 -4.27 -13.80
CA VAL A 146 2.51 -3.38 -12.63
C VAL A 146 2.33 -1.93 -13.09
N ALA A 147 3.05 -1.51 -14.14
CA ALA A 147 2.94 -0.16 -14.67
C ALA A 147 1.52 0.18 -15.15
N ARG A 148 0.86 -0.70 -15.91
CA ARG A 148 -0.54 -0.48 -16.33
C ARG A 148 -1.49 -0.32 -15.14
N GLN A 149 -1.27 -1.06 -14.04
CA GLN A 149 -2.10 -0.93 -12.85
C GLN A 149 -1.87 0.41 -12.14
N VAL A 150 -0.62 0.80 -11.93
CA VAL A 150 -0.27 2.09 -11.32
C VAL A 150 -0.78 3.25 -12.17
N ASP A 151 -0.61 3.18 -13.50
CA ASP A 151 -1.11 4.20 -14.44
C ASP A 151 -2.62 4.40 -14.31
N ARG A 152 -3.39 3.31 -14.21
CA ARG A 152 -4.84 3.39 -14.00
C ARG A 152 -5.22 3.97 -12.65
N ILE A 153 -4.50 3.61 -11.59
CA ILE A 153 -4.78 4.12 -10.24
C ILE A 153 -4.54 5.63 -10.18
N LEU A 154 -3.39 6.10 -10.68
CA LEU A 154 -3.04 7.53 -10.64
C LEU A 154 -3.84 8.38 -11.63
N ALA A 155 -4.46 7.75 -12.64
CA ALA A 155 -5.37 8.40 -13.57
C ALA A 155 -6.85 8.32 -13.19
N ASP A 156 -7.22 7.59 -12.12
CA ASP A 156 -8.62 7.46 -11.70
C ASP A 156 -9.16 8.83 -11.22
N PRO A 157 -10.37 9.23 -11.64
CA PRO A 157 -10.96 10.52 -11.26
C PRO A 157 -11.24 10.66 -9.76
N ARG A 158 -11.24 9.56 -8.99
CA ARG A 158 -11.36 9.58 -7.51
C ARG A 158 -9.98 9.67 -6.82
N GLY A 159 -8.90 9.62 -7.60
CA GLY A 159 -7.51 9.70 -7.14
C GLY A 159 -7.04 11.13 -6.88
N TRP A 160 -5.73 11.29 -6.68
CA TRP A 160 -5.08 12.57 -6.35
C TRP A 160 -5.14 13.65 -7.44
N THR A 161 -5.72 13.34 -8.61
CA THR A 161 -5.94 14.33 -9.68
C THR A 161 -7.25 15.10 -9.52
N ALA A 162 -8.15 14.65 -8.62
CA ALA A 162 -9.52 15.15 -8.52
C ALA A 162 -9.62 16.63 -8.11
N ASP A 163 -8.66 17.12 -7.34
CA ASP A 163 -8.60 18.53 -6.89
C ASP A 163 -7.97 19.48 -7.91
N GLY A 164 -7.43 18.94 -9.01
CA GLY A 164 -6.79 19.70 -10.07
C GLY A 164 -5.42 20.29 -9.73
N HIS A 165 -4.84 19.99 -8.56
CA HIS A 165 -3.51 20.48 -8.15
C HIS A 165 -2.37 19.64 -8.71
N SER A 166 -2.58 18.33 -8.86
CA SER A 166 -1.57 17.36 -9.31
C SER A 166 -1.97 16.66 -10.59
N ALA A 167 -1.00 16.51 -11.50
CA ALA A 167 -1.11 15.68 -12.68
C ALA A 167 0.01 14.63 -12.68
N PHE A 168 -0.25 13.43 -13.17
CA PHE A 168 0.73 12.34 -13.19
C PHE A 168 1.08 11.95 -14.61
N GLN A 169 2.37 11.67 -14.84
CA GLN A 169 2.86 11.17 -16.12
C GLN A 169 3.96 10.14 -15.91
N ARG A 170 3.75 8.90 -16.38
CA ARG A 170 4.79 7.87 -16.33
C ARG A 170 5.80 8.11 -17.44
N VAL A 171 7.07 8.02 -17.08
CA VAL A 171 8.21 8.03 -18.00
C VAL A 171 9.13 6.85 -17.70
N SER A 172 9.80 6.31 -18.73
CA SER A 172 10.79 5.24 -18.56
C SER A 172 12.24 5.74 -18.57
N SER A 173 12.47 7.02 -18.82
CA SER A 173 13.80 7.64 -18.86
C SER A 173 13.73 9.14 -18.54
N GLY A 174 14.88 9.74 -18.23
CA GLY A 174 14.98 11.14 -17.82
C GLY A 174 14.68 11.36 -16.34
N ALA A 175 14.49 12.62 -15.96
CA ALA A 175 14.22 13.00 -14.58
C ALA A 175 12.79 12.62 -14.15
N THR A 176 12.66 12.10 -12.93
CA THR A 176 11.39 11.76 -12.27
C THR A 176 11.31 12.42 -10.91
N ASP A 177 10.11 12.80 -10.49
CA ASP A 177 9.80 13.31 -9.16
C ASP A 177 9.74 12.17 -8.12
N PHE A 178 9.31 10.96 -8.51
CA PHE A 178 9.31 9.77 -7.67
C PHE A 178 9.32 8.45 -8.46
N ALA A 179 9.57 7.34 -7.79
CA ALA A 179 9.45 5.99 -8.33
C ALA A 179 8.49 5.15 -7.50
N VAL A 180 7.61 4.39 -8.16
CA VAL A 180 6.81 3.33 -7.51
C VAL A 180 7.54 2.01 -7.69
N ARG A 181 7.97 1.38 -6.61
CA ARG A 181 8.79 0.16 -6.65
C ARG A 181 8.08 -1.00 -5.94
N VAL A 182 7.87 -2.11 -6.64
CA VAL A 182 7.41 -3.35 -6.01
C VAL A 182 8.62 -4.22 -5.67
N ALA A 183 8.78 -4.57 -4.39
CA ALA A 183 9.94 -5.30 -3.89
C ALA A 183 9.60 -6.31 -2.81
N THR A 184 10.47 -7.28 -2.59
CA THR A 184 10.42 -8.23 -1.47
C THR A 184 10.37 -7.51 -0.12
N PRO A 185 9.76 -8.13 0.92
CA PRO A 185 9.68 -7.55 2.25
C PRO A 185 11.02 -7.03 2.80
N GLY A 186 12.09 -7.82 2.68
CA GLY A 186 13.41 -7.43 3.18
C GLY A 186 14.04 -6.25 2.42
N THR A 187 13.78 -6.12 1.12
CA THR A 187 14.25 -4.96 0.35
C THR A 187 13.47 -3.70 0.71
N VAL A 188 12.15 -3.80 0.93
CA VAL A 188 11.33 -2.69 1.45
C VAL A 188 11.85 -2.25 2.82
N ASP A 189 12.02 -3.19 3.77
CA ASP A 189 12.55 -2.88 5.10
C ASP A 189 13.90 -2.16 5.04
N LYS A 190 14.81 -2.66 4.20
CA LYS A 190 16.15 -2.07 4.04
C LYS A 190 16.09 -0.63 3.54
N ILE A 191 15.31 -0.36 2.49
CA ILE A 191 15.20 0.97 1.89
C ILE A 191 14.46 1.92 2.84
N CYS A 192 13.29 1.54 3.35
CA CYS A 192 12.50 2.35 4.27
C CYS A 192 13.28 2.72 5.54
N LYS A 193 14.09 1.79 6.07
CA LYS A 193 14.91 2.03 7.27
C LYS A 193 16.01 3.06 7.06
N GLN A 194 16.49 3.27 5.84
CA GLN A 194 17.45 4.35 5.53
C GLN A 194 16.86 5.74 5.77
N HIS A 195 15.53 5.84 5.74
CA HIS A 195 14.77 7.06 6.02
C HIS A 195 14.09 7.02 7.41
N GLY A 196 14.50 6.10 8.29
CA GLY A 196 13.98 6.01 9.66
C GLY A 196 12.60 5.36 9.80
N LEU A 197 12.11 4.70 8.75
CA LEU A 197 10.81 4.02 8.75
C LEU A 197 10.99 2.52 9.00
N ASP A 198 10.21 1.96 9.94
CA ASP A 198 10.21 0.52 10.23
C ASP A 198 8.94 -0.15 9.68
N THR A 199 9.12 -0.92 8.62
CA THR A 199 8.03 -1.62 7.92
C THR A 199 7.77 -3.04 8.43
N LEU A 200 8.60 -3.55 9.35
CA LEU A 200 8.45 -4.86 10.03
C LEU A 200 8.23 -6.05 9.08
N GLY A 201 8.73 -5.99 7.85
CA GLY A 201 8.52 -6.97 6.79
C GLY A 201 7.08 -7.03 6.25
N ARG A 202 6.22 -6.09 6.65
CA ARG A 202 4.76 -6.18 6.46
C ARG A 202 4.16 -4.99 5.73
N TYR A 203 4.72 -3.81 5.94
CA TYR A 203 4.16 -2.55 5.45
C TYR A 203 4.87 -2.07 4.19
N ASN A 204 4.21 -1.14 3.50
CA ASN A 204 4.80 -0.30 2.47
C ASN A 204 5.42 0.94 3.15
N CYS A 205 6.09 1.79 2.38
CA CYS A 205 6.45 3.12 2.84
C CYS A 205 6.62 4.10 1.67
N SER A 206 6.54 5.39 1.95
CA SER A 206 7.05 6.45 1.08
C SER A 206 8.32 7.02 1.70
N ALA A 207 9.46 6.74 1.09
CA ALA A 207 10.79 7.13 1.53
C ALA A 207 11.34 8.20 0.57
N GLU A 208 11.12 9.48 0.89
CA GLU A 208 11.41 10.62 0.00
C GLU A 208 10.81 10.46 -1.40
N HIS A 209 11.61 10.04 -2.38
CA HIS A 209 11.24 9.86 -3.78
C HIS A 209 10.93 8.41 -4.14
N ASP A 210 10.95 7.50 -3.16
CA ASP A 210 10.69 6.08 -3.34
C ASP A 210 9.38 5.66 -2.66
N VAL A 211 8.36 5.40 -3.48
CA VAL A 211 7.11 4.74 -3.05
C VAL A 211 7.36 3.23 -3.08
N MET A 212 7.69 2.67 -1.93
CA MET A 212 8.05 1.26 -1.74
C MET A 212 6.81 0.42 -1.44
N VAL A 213 6.52 -0.52 -2.33
CA VAL A 213 5.40 -1.45 -2.25
C VAL A 213 5.90 -2.83 -1.89
N ASN A 214 5.44 -3.36 -0.76
CA ASN A 214 5.75 -4.71 -0.30
C ASN A 214 5.06 -5.75 -1.19
N LEU A 215 5.83 -6.69 -1.72
CA LEU A 215 5.36 -7.75 -2.63
C LEU A 215 4.22 -8.58 -2.03
N GLU A 216 4.28 -8.90 -0.74
CA GLU A 216 3.23 -9.67 -0.07
C GLU A 216 1.90 -8.90 -0.08
N ARG A 217 1.98 -7.59 0.13
CA ARG A 217 0.83 -6.68 0.08
C ARG A 217 0.30 -6.55 -1.35
N TRP A 218 1.18 -6.48 -2.34
CA TRP A 218 0.81 -6.43 -3.75
C TRP A 218 0.10 -7.70 -4.25
N LEU A 219 0.53 -8.88 -3.79
CA LEU A 219 -0.02 -10.16 -4.25
C LEU A 219 -1.24 -10.64 -3.46
N LEU A 220 -1.25 -10.45 -2.13
CA LEU A 220 -2.22 -11.12 -1.25
C LEU A 220 -3.20 -10.17 -0.55
N ALA A 221 -2.95 -8.85 -0.62
CA ALA A 221 -3.69 -7.85 0.13
C ALA A 221 -3.67 -8.10 1.66
N THR A 222 -4.66 -7.55 2.37
CA THR A 222 -4.98 -7.86 3.77
C THR A 222 -6.29 -8.67 3.83
N PRO A 223 -6.63 -9.30 4.97
CA PRO A 223 -7.90 -10.05 5.09
C PRO A 223 -9.15 -9.24 4.74
N VAL A 224 -9.14 -7.92 4.99
CA VAL A 224 -10.24 -7.01 4.63
C VAL A 224 -10.49 -6.98 3.13
N TYR A 225 -9.43 -7.10 2.32
CA TYR A 225 -9.47 -7.03 0.87
C TYR A 225 -9.13 -8.36 0.18
N ALA A 226 -9.19 -9.49 0.90
CA ALA A 226 -8.77 -10.79 0.37
C ALA A 226 -9.53 -11.23 -0.89
N LYS A 227 -10.74 -10.68 -1.11
CA LYS A 227 -11.58 -10.94 -2.29
C LYS A 227 -11.37 -9.95 -3.43
N ASP A 228 -10.66 -8.84 -3.20
CA ASP A 228 -10.40 -7.80 -4.18
C ASP A 228 -9.01 -7.20 -4.01
N VAL A 229 -8.01 -7.99 -4.39
CA VAL A 229 -6.60 -7.59 -4.38
C VAL A 229 -6.35 -6.39 -5.29
N THR A 230 -7.12 -6.25 -6.38
CA THR A 230 -6.99 -5.12 -7.31
C THR A 230 -7.37 -3.80 -6.63
N ALA A 231 -8.48 -3.77 -5.88
CA ALA A 231 -8.84 -2.61 -5.07
C ALA A 231 -7.77 -2.33 -4.00
N TYR A 232 -7.21 -3.36 -3.37
CA TYR A 232 -6.14 -3.16 -2.40
C TYR A 232 -4.86 -2.57 -3.02
N ARG A 233 -4.53 -2.91 -4.27
CA ARG A 233 -3.43 -2.25 -4.99
C ARG A 233 -3.69 -0.76 -5.18
N ALA A 234 -4.94 -0.36 -5.46
CA ALA A 234 -5.31 1.06 -5.49
C ALA A 234 -5.10 1.73 -4.14
N LEU A 235 -5.54 1.08 -3.04
CA LEU A 235 -5.36 1.60 -1.67
C LEU A 235 -3.89 1.86 -1.36
N ILE A 236 -3.02 0.87 -1.54
CA ILE A 236 -1.60 1.01 -1.15
C ILE A 236 -0.86 2.03 -2.02
N ILE A 237 -1.16 2.09 -3.32
CA ILE A 237 -0.57 3.11 -4.19
C ILE A 237 -1.04 4.51 -3.79
N ASN A 238 -2.35 4.70 -3.58
CA ASN A 238 -2.87 6.00 -3.18
C ASN A 238 -2.36 6.43 -1.80
N HIS A 239 -2.22 5.51 -0.85
CA HIS A 239 -1.70 5.79 0.49
C HIS A 239 -0.24 6.29 0.42
N GLU A 240 0.64 5.53 -0.22
CA GLU A 240 2.06 5.92 -0.29
C GLU A 240 2.29 7.15 -1.17
N VAL A 241 1.55 7.30 -2.28
CA VAL A 241 1.60 8.54 -3.07
C VAL A 241 1.03 9.71 -2.29
N GLY A 242 0.04 9.50 -1.42
CA GLY A 242 -0.42 10.51 -0.49
C GLY A 242 0.69 11.02 0.43
N HIS A 243 1.53 10.12 0.97
CA HIS A 243 2.72 10.53 1.74
C HIS A 243 3.73 11.29 0.89
N PHE A 244 4.01 10.87 -0.34
CA PHE A 244 4.85 11.62 -1.28
C PHE A 244 4.30 13.04 -1.52
N LEU A 245 2.98 13.19 -1.59
CA LEU A 245 2.27 14.47 -1.70
C LEU A 245 2.14 15.22 -0.36
N HIS A 246 2.81 14.77 0.70
CA HIS A 246 2.83 15.35 2.04
C HIS A 246 1.51 15.25 2.83
N HIS A 247 0.67 14.26 2.53
CA HIS A 247 -0.48 13.92 3.36
C HIS A 247 -0.03 13.03 4.54
N GLY A 248 -0.39 13.44 5.76
CA GLY A 248 -0.19 12.65 6.98
C GLY A 248 -1.32 11.63 7.20
N HIS A 249 -1.12 10.73 8.16
CA HIS A 249 -2.16 9.77 8.52
C HIS A 249 -3.40 10.44 9.13
N VAL A 250 -4.55 9.82 8.89
CA VAL A 250 -5.82 10.18 9.54
C VAL A 250 -6.52 8.93 10.07
N GLY A 251 -7.38 9.08 11.08
CA GLY A 251 -8.18 8.01 11.64
C GLY A 251 -9.49 7.78 10.90
N CYS A 252 -10.23 6.76 11.34
CA CYS A 252 -11.61 6.53 10.89
C CYS A 252 -12.50 7.71 11.36
N PRO A 253 -13.23 8.41 10.46
CA PRO A 253 -14.12 9.50 10.84
C PRO A 253 -15.38 9.04 11.60
N GLY A 254 -15.74 7.75 11.51
CA GLY A 254 -16.82 7.17 12.31
C GLY A 254 -17.35 5.85 11.74
N PRO A 255 -18.11 5.07 12.54
CA PRO A 255 -18.69 3.81 12.09
C PRO A 255 -19.55 3.97 10.84
N GLY A 256 -19.40 3.05 9.88
CA GLY A 256 -20.12 3.06 8.62
C GLY A 256 -19.64 4.10 7.60
N GLN A 257 -18.76 5.02 7.99
CA GLN A 257 -18.18 6.00 7.07
C GLN A 257 -17.06 5.36 6.23
N PRO A 258 -16.82 5.86 4.99
CA PRO A 258 -15.68 5.42 4.19
C PRO A 258 -14.36 5.66 4.93
N ALA A 259 -13.51 4.64 4.99
CA ALA A 259 -12.16 4.81 5.51
C ALA A 259 -11.36 5.77 4.60
N PRO A 260 -10.77 6.85 5.12
CA PRO A 260 -9.88 7.69 4.34
C PRO A 260 -8.71 6.88 3.78
N VAL A 261 -8.21 7.23 2.59
CA VAL A 261 -7.07 6.50 2.01
C VAL A 261 -5.81 6.66 2.86
N MET A 262 -5.67 7.81 3.54
CA MET A 262 -4.58 8.10 4.48
C MET A 262 -4.79 7.47 5.86
N MET A 263 -5.84 6.66 6.05
CA MET A 263 -5.97 5.81 7.22
C MET A 263 -5.12 4.56 7.07
N GLN A 264 -4.44 4.16 8.13
CA GLN A 264 -3.67 2.92 8.17
C GLN A 264 -4.59 1.68 8.25
N GLN A 265 -5.37 1.43 7.20
CA GLN A 265 -6.42 0.38 7.16
C GLN A 265 -5.87 -1.03 7.44
N ILE A 266 -4.60 -1.28 7.13
CA ILE A 266 -3.90 -2.52 7.50
C ILE A 266 -3.80 -2.75 9.01
N LYS A 267 -3.86 -1.70 9.83
CA LYS A 267 -3.85 -1.75 11.29
C LYS A 267 -5.25 -1.93 11.90
N GLY A 268 -6.31 -1.90 11.08
CA GLY A 268 -7.69 -2.08 11.51
C GLY A 268 -8.64 -1.07 10.85
N MET A 269 -9.91 -1.45 10.71
CA MET A 269 -10.93 -0.60 10.09
C MET A 269 -11.64 0.33 11.08
N HIS A 270 -11.56 0.05 12.39
CA HIS A 270 -12.11 0.91 13.44
C HIS A 270 -13.59 1.35 13.22
N GLY A 271 -14.41 0.47 12.60
CA GLY A 271 -15.82 0.72 12.30
C GLY A 271 -16.08 1.35 10.92
N CYS A 272 -15.07 1.87 10.24
CA CYS A 272 -15.21 2.36 8.87
C CYS A 272 -15.43 1.23 7.86
N VAL A 273 -16.05 1.56 6.74
CA VAL A 273 -16.18 0.65 5.59
C VAL A 273 -14.96 0.79 4.65
N PRO A 274 -14.57 -0.29 3.93
CA PRO A 274 -13.46 -0.24 2.97
C PRO A 274 -13.63 0.87 1.93
N ASN A 275 -12.57 1.64 1.72
CA ASN A 275 -12.46 2.62 0.64
C ASN A 275 -10.99 2.76 0.25
N VAL A 276 -10.73 2.90 -1.05
CA VAL A 276 -9.38 2.86 -1.64
C VAL A 276 -9.01 4.15 -2.36
N TRP A 277 -9.90 5.15 -2.35
CA TRP A 277 -9.75 6.41 -3.08
C TRP A 277 -9.72 7.62 -2.14
N PRO A 278 -8.86 8.63 -2.41
CA PRO A 278 -8.82 9.86 -1.63
C PRO A 278 -10.07 10.73 -1.76
N TYR A 279 -10.78 10.68 -2.89
CA TYR A 279 -11.98 11.46 -3.16
C TYR A 279 -13.19 10.56 -3.42
N ASP A 280 -14.39 11.00 -3.04
CA ASP A 280 -15.63 10.33 -3.43
C ASP A 280 -16.04 10.66 -4.87
N GLU A 281 -17.09 10.03 -5.38
CA GLU A 281 -17.58 10.21 -6.76
C GLU A 281 -18.00 11.66 -7.08
N LYS A 282 -18.22 12.49 -6.05
CA LYS A 282 -18.56 13.91 -6.20
C LYS A 282 -17.33 14.83 -6.09
N GLY A 283 -16.12 14.25 -5.99
CA GLY A 283 -14.87 14.98 -5.85
C GLY A 283 -14.64 15.55 -4.46
N ARG A 284 -15.34 15.07 -3.42
CA ARG A 284 -15.09 15.50 -2.04
C ARG A 284 -13.96 14.68 -1.43
N TYR A 285 -12.97 15.36 -0.85
CA TYR A 285 -11.86 14.72 -0.15
C TYR A 285 -12.37 13.97 1.08
N LEU A 286 -12.00 12.69 1.19
CA LEU A 286 -12.36 11.82 2.30
C LEU A 286 -11.24 11.87 3.34
N THR A 287 -11.58 12.38 4.54
CA THR A 287 -10.62 12.57 5.63
C THR A 287 -11.22 12.22 6.99
N GLY A 288 -10.39 12.22 8.02
CA GLY A 288 -10.74 11.94 9.41
C GLY A 288 -9.85 12.72 10.39
N PRO A 289 -9.91 12.42 11.70
CA PRO A 289 -9.04 13.06 12.68
C PRO A 289 -7.58 12.75 12.39
N ALA A 290 -6.68 13.73 12.49
CA ALA A 290 -5.25 13.50 12.29
C ALA A 290 -4.70 12.49 13.32
N VAL A 291 -3.82 11.59 12.89
CA VAL A 291 -3.12 10.63 13.75
C VAL A 291 -1.64 10.55 13.38
N PRO A 292 -0.77 10.11 14.29
CA PRO A 292 0.64 9.84 13.99
C PRO A 292 0.83 8.80 12.87
#